data_AF-A0A8H5JQF5-F1
#
_entry.id   AF-A0A8H5JQF5-F1
#
_cell.length_a   1.000
_cell.length_b   1.000
_cell.length_c   1.000
_cell.angle_alpha   90.00
_cell.angle_beta   90.00
_cell.angle_gamma   90.00
#
_symmetry.space_group_name_H-M   'P 1'
#
loop_
_entity.id
_entity.type
_entity.pdbx_description
1 polymer ?
#
loop_
_entity_poly.entity_id
_entity_poly.type
_entity_poly.pdbx_seq_one_letter_code
_entity_poly.pdbx_strand_id
1 'polypeptide(L)'
;MLLSPSSPTPLGRSGPRSRNGCWTCRTKKVKCDEIRPVCRRCVRLKLSCDYAPRLRTFPKGSSAGTFVHSSLDFSRVEPKPRADKSSCGSPRSASEEISPSLSTPFQWGTYGMELGSEEIEAIQYFRESFSSLYIMKKPQYSAFAIMLRLATHDSLVLHMILAIGGCGIDYRHQWHKRQYRVSTEDGPSKYRTLGLKHYSKALRELHTTLDNNETAESANLDSLTSGLVLMIMYEQLHGDTRCKGLASHLNGAALIFKHHYADILQRARDTSQSVPLMRTAQPGSPRHLSQFCARLITRICGMDATAASFGLGGQVTRVLCRTLPESDDKNSLPTGPIKRLSSLHAYSGPLYRLVWGDDYPAVELVDDLEKKQVFELLEASVQLRYLISEMTSLQRVGGSALVEATSKVETAVQEISETYRHILSFASGLTSATDNSHSMVPTIRWVVPIYYTEVLDLIRIARTIHPPLKLALSNSKTIRNIMNLAFQAYKHGGDVAMVRIARPLFMVALETDEELHVSWILERFRGLAQFGEHFARAGDFLDRVSRMRPELRTSIDLRTAFSNQATSICLCLM
;
A
#
# COMPACT_ATOMS: atom_id res chain seq x y z
N MET A 1 -33.01 12.90 -47.25
CA MET A 1 -31.72 13.53 -47.61
C MET A 1 -30.64 12.92 -46.72
N LEU A 2 -29.77 12.09 -47.29
CA LEU A 2 -28.65 11.45 -46.60
C LEU A 2 -27.45 12.42 -46.64
N LEU A 3 -26.92 12.81 -45.48
CA LEU A 3 -25.68 13.59 -45.38
C LEU A 3 -24.48 12.64 -45.25
N SER A 4 -23.60 12.68 -46.25
CA SER A 4 -22.31 11.99 -46.27
C SER A 4 -21.29 12.66 -45.34
N PRO A 5 -20.34 11.93 -44.74
CA PRO A 5 -19.27 12.54 -43.95
C PRO A 5 -18.17 13.09 -44.87
N SER A 6 -17.77 14.33 -44.60
CA SER A 6 -16.68 15.05 -45.28
C SER A 6 -15.34 14.35 -45.11
N SER A 7 -14.71 13.96 -46.22
CA SER A 7 -13.33 13.47 -46.27
C SER A 7 -12.32 14.61 -46.09
N PRO A 8 -11.32 14.50 -45.19
CA PRO A 8 -10.29 15.53 -45.05
C PRO A 8 -9.30 15.49 -46.22
N THR A 9 -9.03 16.66 -46.79
CA THR A 9 -8.07 16.94 -47.87
C THR A 9 -6.66 16.41 -47.56
N PRO A 10 -5.92 15.89 -48.56
CA PRO A 10 -4.60 15.31 -48.34
C PRO A 10 -3.55 16.41 -48.17
N LEU A 11 -3.15 16.68 -46.93
CA LEU A 11 -1.92 17.42 -46.65
C LEU A 11 -0.73 16.64 -47.25
N GLY A 12 0.05 17.34 -48.10
CA GLY A 12 1.16 16.78 -48.87
C GLY A 12 2.27 16.15 -48.03
N ARG A 13 3.34 15.70 -48.70
CA ARG A 13 4.47 14.90 -48.18
C ARG A 13 5.22 15.48 -46.97
N SER A 14 4.90 16.69 -46.52
CA SER A 14 5.57 17.44 -45.45
C SER A 14 4.63 17.90 -44.33
N GLY A 15 3.47 17.26 -44.14
CA GLY A 15 2.60 17.53 -42.99
C GLY A 15 3.23 17.11 -41.64
N PRO A 16 2.82 17.74 -40.52
CA PRO A 16 3.31 17.40 -39.19
C PRO A 16 3.07 15.91 -38.90
N ARG A 17 4.12 15.22 -38.44
CA ARG A 17 4.07 13.78 -38.21
C ARG A 17 3.07 13.50 -37.09
N SER A 18 2.08 12.66 -37.38
CA SER A 18 1.14 12.22 -36.35
C SER A 18 1.89 11.63 -35.15
N ARG A 19 1.54 12.12 -33.96
CA ARG A 19 2.08 11.64 -32.68
C ARG A 19 1.53 10.26 -32.31
N ASN A 20 0.49 9.79 -33.00
CA ASN A 20 -0.28 8.59 -32.66
C ASN A 20 0.03 7.39 -33.57
N GLY A 21 0.93 7.53 -34.55
CA GLY A 21 1.34 6.42 -35.41
C GLY A 21 2.08 5.31 -34.66
N CYS A 22 2.00 4.06 -35.14
CA CYS A 22 2.71 2.93 -34.54
C CYS A 22 4.24 3.15 -34.55
N TRP A 23 4.93 2.58 -33.56
CA TRP A 23 6.38 2.69 -33.42
C TRP A 23 7.13 2.17 -34.63
N THR A 24 6.64 1.11 -35.27
CA THR A 24 7.26 0.55 -36.47
C THR A 24 7.31 1.55 -37.62
N CYS A 25 6.21 2.27 -37.87
CA CYS A 25 6.18 3.34 -38.87
C CYS A 25 6.99 4.56 -38.43
N ARG A 26 6.98 4.91 -37.14
CA ARG A 26 7.74 6.03 -36.59
C ARG A 26 9.25 5.81 -36.70
N THR A 27 9.75 4.63 -36.32
CA THR A 27 11.17 4.23 -36.45
C THR A 27 11.62 4.26 -37.91
N LYS A 28 10.76 3.79 -38.83
CA LYS A 28 11.01 3.84 -40.27
C LYS A 28 10.78 5.21 -40.91
N LYS A 29 10.39 6.24 -40.13
CA LYS A 29 10.13 7.62 -40.58
C LYS A 29 9.12 7.71 -41.73
N VAL A 30 8.10 6.84 -41.75
CA VAL A 30 7.03 6.82 -42.77
C VAL A 30 5.66 7.15 -42.16
N LYS A 31 4.70 7.59 -42.98
CA LYS A 31 3.32 7.88 -42.55
C LYS A 31 2.61 6.61 -42.08
N CYS A 32 1.99 6.68 -40.90
CA CYS A 32 1.10 5.65 -40.36
C CYS A 32 -0.35 6.09 -40.59
N ASP A 33 -1.23 5.15 -40.92
CA ASP A 33 -2.68 5.37 -41.07
C ASP A 33 -3.45 5.20 -39.75
N GLU A 34 -2.76 4.91 -38.64
CA GLU A 34 -3.29 4.86 -37.26
C GLU A 34 -4.42 3.85 -36.99
N ILE A 35 -4.78 3.03 -37.98
CA ILE A 35 -5.74 1.94 -37.80
C ILE A 35 -5.19 0.95 -36.77
N ARG A 36 -6.06 0.57 -35.82
CA ARG A 36 -5.80 -0.40 -34.75
C ARG A 36 -6.59 -1.70 -35.03
N PRO A 37 -6.07 -2.90 -34.66
CA PRO A 37 -4.83 -3.13 -33.90
C PRO A 37 -3.53 -3.07 -34.72
N VAL A 38 -3.60 -3.17 -36.06
CA VAL A 38 -2.44 -3.16 -36.97
C VAL A 38 -2.71 -2.17 -38.11
N CYS A 39 -1.76 -1.28 -38.39
CA CYS A 39 -1.89 -0.28 -39.47
C CYS A 39 -1.75 -0.94 -40.86
N ARG A 40 -2.42 -0.42 -41.91
CA ARG A 40 -2.44 -1.06 -43.26
C ARG A 40 -1.05 -1.21 -43.87
N ARG A 41 -0.14 -0.27 -43.58
CA ARG A 41 1.25 -0.33 -44.05
C ARG A 41 1.98 -1.56 -43.47
N CYS A 42 1.82 -1.81 -42.17
CA CYS A 42 2.41 -2.97 -41.51
C CYS A 42 1.79 -4.28 -41.99
N VAL A 43 0.48 -4.31 -42.25
CA VAL A 43 -0.20 -5.48 -42.86
C VAL A 43 0.40 -5.79 -44.23
N ARG A 44 0.42 -4.81 -45.15
CA ARG A 44 0.89 -5.01 -46.53
C ARG A 44 2.37 -5.42 -46.60
N LEU A 45 3.20 -4.92 -45.68
CA LEU A 45 4.63 -5.20 -45.64
C LEU A 45 4.99 -6.34 -44.68
N LYS A 46 4.01 -7.01 -44.08
CA LYS A 46 4.20 -8.08 -43.07
C LYS A 46 5.17 -7.68 -41.95
N LEU A 47 5.07 -6.43 -41.46
CA LEU A 47 5.88 -5.91 -40.35
C LEU A 47 5.13 -6.01 -39.03
N SER A 48 5.83 -6.30 -37.93
CA SER A 48 5.25 -6.20 -36.58
C SER A 48 4.82 -4.76 -36.31
N CYS A 49 3.55 -4.54 -35.95
CA CYS A 49 2.97 -3.22 -35.71
C CYS A 49 2.85 -2.99 -34.20
N ASP A 50 3.63 -2.05 -33.68
CA ASP A 50 3.72 -1.81 -32.24
C ASP A 50 3.07 -0.46 -31.86
N TYR A 51 2.01 -0.48 -31.07
CA TYR A 51 1.38 0.69 -30.47
C TYR A 51 1.59 0.78 -28.95
N ALA A 52 2.43 -0.07 -28.34
CA ALA A 52 2.67 -0.09 -26.91
C ALA A 52 3.33 1.23 -26.45
N PRO A 53 2.89 1.85 -25.34
CA PRO A 53 3.55 3.04 -24.82
C PRO A 53 5.00 2.72 -24.40
N ARG A 54 5.97 3.47 -24.93
CA ARG A 54 7.41 3.37 -24.58
C ARG A 54 7.90 4.69 -24.00
N LEU A 55 8.67 4.64 -22.92
CA LEU A 55 9.37 5.80 -22.36
C LEU A 55 10.52 6.22 -23.29
N ARG A 56 10.71 7.54 -23.48
CA ARG A 56 11.84 8.08 -24.24
C ARG A 56 13.12 7.88 -23.44
N THR A 57 13.99 6.98 -23.87
CA THR A 57 15.38 6.93 -23.42
C THR A 57 16.16 8.03 -24.15
N PHE A 58 16.81 8.90 -23.40
CA PHE A 58 17.81 9.81 -23.97
C PHE A 58 19.08 8.98 -24.28
N PRO A 59 19.64 9.05 -25.50
CA PRO A 59 20.92 8.42 -25.79
C PRO A 59 22.03 9.09 -24.98
N LYS A 60 22.90 8.28 -24.37
CA LYS A 60 24.16 8.76 -23.77
C LYS A 60 25.11 9.17 -24.90
N GLY A 61 25.55 10.43 -24.90
CA GLY A 61 26.72 10.89 -25.66
C GLY A 61 26.50 12.15 -26.48
N SER A 62 26.70 13.32 -25.87
CA SER A 62 27.17 14.53 -26.54
C SER A 62 27.54 15.61 -25.52
N SER A 63 28.73 16.18 -25.69
CA SER A 63 29.38 17.23 -24.92
C SER A 63 28.54 18.51 -24.83
N ALA A 64 28.85 19.31 -23.81
CA ALA A 64 28.29 20.62 -23.45
C ALA A 64 27.67 21.46 -24.60
N GLY A 65 26.49 22.04 -24.33
CA GLY A 65 26.01 23.24 -25.02
C GLY A 65 24.55 23.23 -25.48
N THR A 66 23.71 23.89 -24.67
CA THR A 66 22.61 24.80 -25.08
C THR A 66 21.41 24.24 -25.84
N PHE A 67 20.20 24.30 -25.23
CA PHE A 67 19.00 24.88 -25.87
C PHE A 67 17.89 25.21 -24.85
N VAL A 68 17.78 26.52 -24.58
CA VAL A 68 16.59 27.39 -24.44
C VAL A 68 15.56 27.09 -23.35
N HIS A 69 15.74 27.86 -22.27
CA HIS A 69 14.78 28.33 -21.30
C HIS A 69 13.79 29.32 -21.96
N SER A 70 12.48 29.15 -21.74
CA SER A 70 11.47 30.17 -22.04
C SER A 70 11.29 31.05 -20.81
N SER A 71 12.05 32.15 -20.78
CA SER A 71 11.71 33.49 -20.27
C SER A 71 10.65 33.63 -19.17
N LEU A 72 11.10 33.96 -17.95
CA LEU A 72 10.63 35.14 -17.23
C LEU A 72 11.86 35.91 -16.75
N ASP A 73 11.98 37.15 -17.22
CA ASP A 73 13.09 38.06 -17.05
C ASP A 73 12.79 39.02 -15.88
N PHE A 74 13.73 39.13 -14.94
CA PHE A 74 13.79 40.26 -14.01
C PHE A 74 15.26 40.53 -13.67
N SER A 75 15.93 41.29 -14.54
CA SER A 75 17.21 41.91 -14.21
C SER A 75 17.11 43.42 -14.43
N ARG A 76 16.96 44.18 -13.33
CA ARG A 76 17.55 45.52 -13.12
C ARG A 76 17.05 46.13 -11.80
N VAL A 77 17.86 46.03 -10.74
CA VAL A 77 18.14 47.15 -9.81
C VAL A 77 19.55 46.93 -9.25
N GLU A 78 20.45 47.87 -9.50
CA GLU A 78 21.78 47.96 -8.88
C GLU A 78 21.71 48.45 -7.41
N PRO A 79 22.74 48.15 -6.58
CA PRO A 79 22.70 48.37 -5.14
C PRO A 79 23.07 49.81 -4.76
N LYS A 80 22.50 50.31 -3.64
CA LYS A 80 23.04 51.47 -2.92
C LYS A 80 23.25 51.17 -1.43
N PRO A 81 24.29 51.76 -0.80
CA PRO A 81 24.82 51.30 0.46
C PRO A 81 24.22 52.07 1.63
N ARG A 82 24.06 51.40 2.78
CA ARG A 82 24.17 52.07 4.08
C ARG A 82 24.94 51.19 5.06
N ALA A 83 26.06 51.75 5.50
CA ALA A 83 26.73 51.38 6.73
C ALA A 83 25.80 51.67 7.92
N ASP A 84 25.82 50.80 8.93
CA ASP A 84 26.42 51.21 10.20
C ASP A 84 26.78 50.01 11.07
N LYS A 85 27.86 50.22 11.82
CA LYS A 85 28.61 49.24 12.60
C LYS A 85 28.00 49.10 13.99
N SER A 86 27.93 47.88 14.51
CA SER A 86 28.26 47.62 15.92
C SER A 86 28.71 46.18 16.11
N SER A 87 29.94 46.04 16.58
CA SER A 87 30.69 44.82 16.87
C SER A 87 30.18 44.08 18.11
N CYS A 88 30.21 42.75 18.08
CA CYS A 88 30.84 41.95 19.13
C CYS A 88 31.19 40.56 18.57
N GLY A 89 32.45 40.16 18.71
CA GLY A 89 32.98 38.91 18.18
C GLY A 89 32.79 37.72 19.13
N SER A 90 32.64 36.54 18.54
CA SER A 90 33.16 35.28 19.08
C SER A 90 33.28 34.25 17.95
N PRO A 91 34.28 33.35 18.02
CA PRO A 91 34.64 32.46 16.92
C PRO A 91 33.60 31.34 16.78
N ARG A 92 32.88 31.29 15.66
CA ARG A 92 32.04 30.14 15.32
C ARG A 92 32.94 29.00 14.85
N SER A 93 33.00 27.97 15.68
CA SER A 93 33.33 26.60 15.25
C SER A 93 32.36 26.17 14.15
N ALA A 94 32.89 25.41 13.19
CA ALA A 94 32.14 24.84 12.09
C ALA A 94 31.06 23.87 12.63
N SER A 95 29.83 24.34 12.71
CA SER A 95 28.65 23.48 12.83
C SER A 95 28.06 23.31 11.44
N GLU A 96 28.25 22.13 10.86
CA GLU A 96 27.49 21.64 9.71
C GLU A 96 26.01 21.54 10.09
N GLU A 97 25.27 22.64 9.96
CA GLU A 97 23.81 22.61 9.91
C GLU A 97 23.37 22.14 8.51
N ILE A 98 23.38 20.83 8.29
CA ILE A 98 22.68 20.23 7.16
C ILE A 98 21.20 20.12 7.55
N SER A 99 20.42 21.16 7.23
CA SER A 99 18.96 21.05 7.15
C SER A 99 18.60 19.96 6.11
N PRO A 100 17.75 18.97 6.42
CA PRO A 100 17.42 17.89 5.50
C PRO A 100 16.34 18.37 4.53
N SER A 101 16.69 19.18 3.54
CA SER A 101 15.75 19.47 2.46
C SER A 101 15.57 18.20 1.61
N LEU A 102 14.38 17.59 1.70
CA LEU A 102 13.95 16.42 0.92
C LEU A 102 13.86 16.70 -0.58
N SER A 103 14.09 17.94 -0.97
CA SER A 103 14.23 18.46 -2.33
C SER A 103 15.62 18.17 -2.96
N THR A 104 16.59 17.65 -2.18
CA THR A 104 17.91 17.27 -2.70
C THR A 104 17.85 15.98 -3.55
N PRO A 105 18.49 15.90 -4.75
CA PRO A 105 18.50 14.70 -5.57
C PRO A 105 18.98 13.46 -4.80
N PHE A 106 18.33 12.30 -5.02
CA PHE A 106 18.75 11.03 -4.44
C PHE A 106 20.15 10.66 -4.92
N GLN A 107 21.15 10.75 -4.04
CA GLN A 107 22.47 10.18 -4.27
C GLN A 107 22.50 8.78 -3.69
N TRP A 108 22.42 7.79 -4.57
CA TRP A 108 22.55 6.38 -4.21
C TRP A 108 24.04 6.05 -4.12
N GLY A 109 24.51 5.50 -3.01
CA GLY A 109 25.90 5.02 -2.92
C GLY A 109 26.67 5.28 -1.63
N THR A 110 26.06 5.77 -0.54
CA THR A 110 26.81 5.98 0.72
C THR A 110 27.24 4.68 1.43
N TYR A 111 26.86 3.49 0.93
CA TYR A 111 27.20 2.17 1.48
C TYR A 111 28.38 1.47 0.80
N GLY A 112 29.02 2.09 -0.21
CA GLY A 112 30.03 1.39 -1.02
C GLY A 112 29.45 0.24 -1.87
N MET A 113 28.13 0.12 -1.98
CA MET A 113 27.48 -0.76 -2.94
C MET A 113 27.36 -0.05 -4.30
N GLU A 114 28.11 -0.53 -5.28
CA GLU A 114 27.89 -0.15 -6.68
C GLU A 114 26.56 -0.76 -7.16
N LEU A 115 25.58 0.09 -7.49
CA LEU A 115 24.30 -0.35 -8.01
C LEU A 115 24.42 -0.63 -9.51
N GLY A 116 24.08 -1.85 -9.91
CA GLY A 116 23.96 -2.23 -11.30
C GLY A 116 22.70 -1.69 -11.96
N SER A 117 22.57 -1.93 -13.27
CA SER A 117 21.39 -1.53 -14.06
C SER A 117 20.10 -2.13 -13.51
N GLU A 118 20.16 -3.40 -13.10
CA GLU A 118 19.04 -4.17 -12.57
C GLU A 118 18.56 -3.61 -11.23
N GLU A 119 19.48 -3.26 -10.33
CA GLU A 119 19.16 -2.63 -9.06
C GLU A 119 18.49 -1.26 -9.26
N ILE A 120 19.03 -0.43 -10.16
CA ILE A 120 18.46 0.88 -10.49
C ILE A 120 17.04 0.75 -11.04
N GLU A 121 16.80 -0.23 -11.90
CA GLU A 121 15.46 -0.50 -12.45
C GLU A 121 14.49 -0.99 -11.37
N ALA A 122 14.93 -1.87 -10.46
CA ALA A 122 14.13 -2.33 -9.33
C ALA A 122 13.72 -1.18 -8.39
N ILE A 123 14.63 -0.25 -8.13
CA ILE A 123 14.37 0.98 -7.39
C ILE A 123 13.33 1.86 -8.09
N GLN A 124 13.48 2.07 -9.40
CA GLN A 124 12.55 2.87 -10.19
C GLN A 124 11.16 2.23 -10.19
N TYR A 125 11.09 0.92 -10.37
CA TYR A 125 9.85 0.17 -10.24
C TYR A 125 9.20 0.37 -8.87
N PHE A 126 9.98 0.27 -7.78
CA PHE A 126 9.46 0.46 -6.43
C PHE A 126 8.83 1.85 -6.26
N ARG A 127 9.53 2.88 -6.75
CA ARG A 127 9.10 4.28 -6.65
C ARG A 127 7.86 4.60 -7.49
N GLU A 128 7.87 4.20 -8.76
CA GLU A 128 6.91 4.68 -9.77
C GLU A 128 5.72 3.75 -9.95
N SER A 129 5.92 2.45 -9.74
CA SER A 129 4.94 1.42 -10.06
C SER A 129 4.37 0.74 -8.82
N PHE A 130 5.22 0.37 -7.86
CA PHE A 130 4.76 -0.29 -6.64
C PHE A 130 4.11 0.70 -5.67
N SER A 131 4.80 1.80 -5.35
CA SER A 131 4.33 2.77 -4.35
C SER A 131 2.93 3.29 -4.66
N SER A 132 2.66 3.67 -5.92
CA SER A 132 1.37 4.22 -6.38
C SER A 132 0.18 3.25 -6.27
N LEU A 133 0.43 1.94 -6.25
CA LEU A 133 -0.62 0.94 -6.11
C LEU A 133 -1.11 0.81 -4.67
N TYR A 134 -0.24 1.02 -3.69
CA TYR A 134 -0.47 0.65 -2.28
C TYR A 134 -0.59 1.84 -1.32
N ILE A 135 -0.75 3.06 -1.84
CA ILE A 135 -1.05 4.28 -1.07
C ILE A 135 -2.12 5.11 -1.79
N MET A 136 -2.86 5.92 -1.05
CA MET A 136 -3.71 6.98 -1.60
C MET A 136 -3.01 8.35 -1.66
N LYS A 137 -1.92 8.49 -0.92
CA LYS A 137 -1.11 9.71 -0.91
C LYS A 137 -0.32 9.81 -2.21
N LYS A 138 0.06 11.02 -2.62
CA LYS A 138 1.03 11.16 -3.72
C LYS A 138 2.33 10.44 -3.33
N PRO A 139 2.90 9.59 -4.21
CA PRO A 139 4.08 8.79 -3.87
C PRO A 139 5.24 9.59 -3.28
N GLN A 140 5.47 10.83 -3.76
CA GLN A 140 6.55 11.67 -3.26
C GLN A 140 6.39 12.17 -1.82
N TYR A 141 5.17 12.14 -1.25
CA TYR A 141 4.85 12.64 0.10
C TYR A 141 4.35 11.52 1.01
N SER A 142 4.86 10.31 0.82
CA SER A 142 4.35 9.10 1.46
C SER A 142 5.39 8.41 2.33
N ALA A 143 4.95 7.47 3.16
CA ALA A 143 5.85 6.60 3.91
C ALA A 143 6.87 5.88 3.00
N PHE A 144 6.51 5.54 1.76
CA PHE A 144 7.45 4.93 0.81
C PHE A 144 8.53 5.90 0.31
N ALA A 145 8.24 7.21 0.22
CA ALA A 145 9.27 8.21 -0.07
C ALA A 145 10.27 8.32 1.08
N ILE A 146 9.80 8.25 2.33
CA ILE A 146 10.67 8.18 3.51
C ILE A 146 11.53 6.91 3.47
N MET A 147 10.94 5.74 3.18
CA MET A 147 11.70 4.49 3.04
C MET A 147 12.75 4.56 1.92
N LEU A 148 12.43 5.16 0.77
CA LEU A 148 13.41 5.38 -0.30
C LEU A 148 14.58 6.27 0.15
N ARG A 149 14.31 7.27 1.01
CA ARG A 149 15.37 8.10 1.61
C ARG A 149 16.15 7.35 2.69
N LEU A 150 15.50 6.50 3.47
CA LEU A 150 16.19 5.62 4.41
C LEU A 150 17.09 4.64 3.65
N ALA A 151 16.65 4.11 2.51
CA ALA A 151 17.44 3.20 1.67
C ALA A 151 18.71 3.83 1.08
N THR A 152 18.78 5.15 0.94
CA THR A 152 20.07 5.79 0.58
C THR A 152 21.05 5.75 1.72
N HIS A 153 20.60 5.42 2.93
CA HIS A 153 21.32 5.44 4.19
C HIS A 153 21.06 4.19 5.08
N ASP A 154 20.61 3.06 4.53
CA ASP A 154 20.34 1.85 5.30
C ASP A 154 20.26 0.63 4.37
N SER A 155 21.14 -0.34 4.56
CA SER A 155 21.24 -1.52 3.69
C SER A 155 20.05 -2.46 3.81
N LEU A 156 19.46 -2.62 5.00
CA LEU A 156 18.29 -3.45 5.22
C LEU A 156 17.10 -2.93 4.39
N VAL A 157 16.84 -1.63 4.47
CA VAL A 157 15.75 -0.99 3.71
C VAL A 157 16.03 -1.06 2.21
N LEU A 158 17.27 -0.78 1.79
CA LEU A 158 17.67 -0.87 0.38
C LEU A 158 17.48 -2.28 -0.19
N HIS A 159 17.95 -3.30 0.53
CA HIS A 159 17.78 -4.69 0.13
C HIS A 159 16.31 -5.08 -0.01
N MET A 160 15.44 -4.63 0.90
CA MET A 160 14.01 -4.91 0.79
C MET A 160 13.33 -4.18 -0.39
N ILE A 161 13.71 -2.94 -0.68
CA ILE A 161 13.23 -2.21 -1.86
C ILE A 161 13.63 -2.93 -3.15
N LEU A 162 14.89 -3.40 -3.23
CA LEU A 162 15.40 -4.17 -4.37
C LEU A 162 14.72 -5.53 -4.49
N ALA A 163 14.42 -6.19 -3.37
CA ALA A 163 13.72 -7.47 -3.35
C ALA A 163 12.32 -7.37 -3.96
N ILE A 164 11.52 -6.40 -3.48
CA ILE A 164 10.17 -6.13 -4.00
C ILE A 164 10.23 -5.66 -5.46
N GLY A 165 11.18 -4.78 -5.79
CA GLY A 165 11.35 -4.28 -7.14
C GLY A 165 11.69 -5.38 -8.15
N GLY A 166 12.67 -6.23 -7.84
CA GLY A 166 13.09 -7.34 -8.69
C GLY A 166 11.97 -8.34 -8.94
N CYS A 167 11.31 -8.84 -7.89
CA CYS A 167 10.20 -9.77 -8.03
C CYS A 167 8.99 -9.15 -8.75
N GLY A 168 8.72 -7.86 -8.53
CA GLY A 168 7.67 -7.13 -9.23
C GLY A 168 7.91 -6.99 -10.73
N ILE A 169 9.13 -6.66 -11.14
CA ILE A 169 9.53 -6.58 -12.56
C ILE A 169 9.42 -7.95 -13.22
N ASP A 170 9.97 -8.99 -12.57
CA ASP A 170 9.93 -10.36 -13.04
C ASP A 170 8.49 -10.79 -13.36
N TYR A 171 7.58 -10.58 -12.41
CA TYR A 171 6.18 -10.94 -12.57
C TYR A 171 5.52 -10.23 -13.77
N ARG A 172 5.74 -8.91 -13.92
CA ARG A 172 5.16 -8.16 -15.05
C ARG A 172 5.68 -8.66 -16.39
N HIS A 173 6.96 -9.00 -16.48
CA HIS A 173 7.52 -9.57 -17.70
C HIS A 173 6.88 -10.91 -18.07
N GLN A 174 6.71 -11.80 -17.10
CA GLN A 174 6.07 -13.11 -17.33
C GLN A 174 4.59 -12.96 -17.71
N TRP A 175 3.88 -12.05 -17.04
CA TRP A 175 2.48 -11.73 -17.33
C TRP A 175 2.30 -11.26 -18.78
N HIS A 176 3.10 -10.31 -19.25
CA HIS A 176 3.02 -9.80 -20.62
C HIS A 176 3.35 -10.85 -21.68
N LYS A 177 4.23 -11.81 -21.37
CA LYS A 177 4.55 -12.94 -22.25
C LYS A 177 3.47 -14.03 -22.24
N ARG A 178 2.36 -13.85 -21.51
CA ARG A 178 1.33 -14.87 -21.22
C ARG A 178 1.93 -16.17 -20.67
N GLN A 179 3.10 -16.04 -20.07
CA GLN A 179 3.87 -17.11 -19.50
C GLN A 179 3.50 -17.32 -18.03
N TYR A 180 2.45 -16.69 -17.48
CA TYR A 180 2.01 -16.89 -16.09
C TYR A 180 1.81 -18.37 -15.70
N ARG A 181 1.64 -19.26 -16.70
CA ARG A 181 1.83 -20.72 -16.57
C ARG A 181 3.16 -21.14 -17.23
N VAL A 182 4.32 -20.94 -16.57
CA VAL A 182 5.61 -21.39 -17.16
C VAL A 182 5.90 -22.83 -16.80
N SER A 183 6.27 -23.58 -17.83
CA SER A 183 7.02 -24.83 -17.82
C SER A 183 8.17 -24.82 -16.82
N THR A 184 8.39 -25.91 -16.11
CA THR A 184 9.49 -26.12 -15.14
C THR A 184 10.88 -26.24 -15.80
N GLU A 185 11.01 -25.91 -17.08
CA GLU A 185 12.18 -26.22 -17.91
C GLU A 185 13.18 -25.06 -18.02
N ASP A 186 12.77 -23.81 -17.75
CA ASP A 186 13.65 -22.64 -17.76
C ASP A 186 14.05 -22.23 -16.32
N GLY A 187 15.33 -21.91 -16.10
CA GLY A 187 15.83 -21.40 -14.83
C GLY A 187 15.20 -20.05 -14.42
N PRO A 188 15.36 -19.62 -13.15
CA PRO A 188 14.77 -18.37 -12.67
C PRO A 188 15.29 -17.17 -13.46
N SER A 189 14.40 -16.22 -13.76
CA SER A 189 14.80 -15.00 -14.47
C SER A 189 15.86 -14.21 -13.68
N LYS A 190 16.59 -13.33 -14.37
CA LYS A 190 17.57 -12.45 -13.72
C LYS A 190 16.95 -11.58 -12.62
N TYR A 191 15.72 -11.09 -12.81
CA TYR A 191 15.03 -10.26 -11.82
C TYR A 191 14.46 -11.09 -10.66
N ARG A 192 14.04 -12.33 -10.90
CA ARG A 192 13.67 -13.27 -9.82
C ARG A 192 14.87 -13.57 -8.94
N THR A 193 16.02 -13.83 -9.57
CA THR A 193 17.29 -14.10 -8.89
C THR A 193 17.76 -12.87 -8.09
N LEU A 194 17.65 -11.67 -8.67
CA LEU A 194 17.92 -10.40 -7.98
C LEU A 194 17.04 -10.24 -6.73
N GLY A 195 15.73 -10.43 -6.89
CA GLY A 195 14.76 -10.29 -5.81
C GLY A 195 15.07 -11.21 -4.62
N LEU A 196 15.28 -12.50 -4.91
CA LEU A 196 15.65 -13.50 -3.91
C LEU A 196 16.99 -13.20 -3.23
N LYS A 197 18.01 -12.81 -4.01
CA LYS A 197 19.35 -12.45 -3.49
C LYS A 197 19.25 -11.33 -2.47
N HIS A 198 18.51 -10.26 -2.78
CA HIS A 198 18.38 -9.12 -1.88
C HIS A 198 17.49 -9.42 -0.68
N TYR A 199 16.44 -10.21 -0.85
CA TYR A 199 15.63 -10.69 0.27
C TYR A 199 16.47 -11.50 1.28
N SER A 200 17.31 -12.43 0.80
CA SER A 200 18.22 -13.20 1.66
C SER A 200 19.32 -12.34 2.31
N LYS A 201 19.75 -11.24 1.67
CA LYS A 201 20.66 -10.27 2.29
C LYS A 201 19.98 -9.50 3.43
N ALA A 202 18.76 -9.00 3.18
CA ALA A 202 17.97 -8.30 4.18
C ALA A 202 17.68 -9.18 5.42
N LEU A 203 17.35 -10.46 5.21
CA LEU A 203 17.15 -11.42 6.31
C LEU A 203 18.40 -11.60 7.18
N ARG A 204 19.58 -11.72 6.55
CA ARG A 204 20.85 -11.83 7.28
C ARG A 204 21.16 -10.56 8.06
N GLU A 205 20.95 -9.40 7.46
CA GLU A 205 21.19 -8.12 8.10
C GLU A 205 20.27 -7.88 9.30
N LEU A 206 18.97 -8.20 9.16
CA LEU A 206 18.01 -8.18 10.26
C LEU A 206 18.47 -9.10 11.40
N HIS A 207 18.91 -10.32 11.08
CA HIS A 207 19.43 -11.25 12.07
C HIS A 207 20.66 -10.66 12.78
N THR A 208 21.65 -10.16 12.04
CA THR A 208 22.86 -9.54 12.62
C THR A 208 22.55 -8.33 13.49
N THR A 209 21.57 -7.50 13.12
CA THR A 209 21.17 -6.34 13.94
C THR A 209 20.58 -6.78 15.28
N LEU A 210 19.85 -7.90 15.30
CA LEU A 210 19.14 -8.42 16.48
C LEU A 210 19.95 -9.43 17.31
N ASP A 211 21.08 -9.93 16.81
CA ASP A 211 21.87 -11.00 17.46
C ASP A 211 22.54 -10.53 18.76
N ASN A 212 22.95 -9.25 18.83
CA ASN A 212 23.57 -8.66 20.02
C ASN A 212 22.68 -7.57 20.64
N ASN A 213 22.56 -7.55 21.97
CA ASN A 213 21.75 -6.54 22.67
C ASN A 213 22.27 -5.11 22.41
N GLU A 214 23.58 -4.90 22.39
CA GLU A 214 24.17 -3.58 22.10
C GLU A 214 23.85 -3.08 20.68
N THR A 215 23.86 -3.97 19.69
CA THR A 215 23.50 -3.61 18.31
C THR A 215 22.00 -3.38 18.17
N ALA A 216 21.18 -4.13 18.90
CA ALA A 216 19.73 -3.97 18.90
C ALA A 216 19.27 -2.67 19.60
N GLU A 217 19.98 -2.25 20.65
CA GLU A 217 19.73 -0.98 21.35
C GLU A 217 20.17 0.24 20.53
N SER A 218 21.29 0.12 19.80
CA SER A 218 21.78 1.17 18.90
C SER A 218 21.07 1.18 17.53
N ALA A 219 20.28 0.16 17.21
CA ALA A 219 19.57 0.06 15.95
C ALA A 219 18.59 1.22 15.73
N ASN A 220 18.62 1.77 14.52
CA ASN A 220 17.64 2.76 14.06
C ASN A 220 16.27 2.08 13.87
N LEU A 221 15.31 2.40 14.74
CA LEU A 221 13.97 1.81 14.70
C LEU A 221 13.21 2.18 13.42
N ASP A 222 13.48 3.34 12.82
CA ASP A 222 12.84 3.72 11.56
C ASP A 222 13.22 2.74 10.44
N SER A 223 14.50 2.38 10.37
CA SER A 223 15.04 1.41 9.42
C SER A 223 14.56 0.00 9.72
N LEU A 224 14.67 -0.43 10.98
CA LEU A 224 14.26 -1.76 11.43
C LEU A 224 12.78 -2.00 11.15
N THR A 225 11.92 -1.04 11.52
CA THR A 225 10.47 -1.13 11.28
C THR A 225 10.14 -1.06 9.79
N SER A 226 10.89 -0.27 9.00
CA SER A 226 10.76 -0.27 7.53
C SER A 226 11.11 -1.63 6.94
N GLY A 227 12.20 -2.26 7.38
CA GLY A 227 12.57 -3.62 7.02
C GLY A 227 11.46 -4.62 7.32
N LEU A 228 10.90 -4.60 8.54
CA LEU A 228 9.79 -5.47 8.93
C LEU A 228 8.54 -5.28 8.06
N VAL A 229 8.10 -4.03 7.83
CA VAL A 229 6.97 -3.73 6.95
C VAL A 229 7.21 -4.28 5.56
N LEU A 230 8.38 -4.01 4.97
CA LEU A 230 8.69 -4.44 3.61
C LEU A 230 8.83 -5.97 3.51
N MET A 231 9.35 -6.64 4.54
CA MET A 231 9.42 -8.12 4.58
C MET A 231 8.03 -8.76 4.62
N ILE A 232 7.13 -8.22 5.45
CA ILE A 232 5.74 -8.67 5.50
C ILE A 232 5.07 -8.42 4.15
N MET A 233 5.24 -7.24 3.56
CA MET A 233 4.71 -6.93 2.22
C MET A 233 5.29 -7.86 1.16
N TYR A 234 6.59 -8.15 1.19
CA TYR A 234 7.24 -9.06 0.25
C TYR A 234 6.58 -10.45 0.29
N GLU A 235 6.36 -11.01 1.48
CA GLU A 235 5.69 -12.31 1.62
C GLU A 235 4.21 -12.26 1.22
N GLN A 236 3.51 -11.15 1.44
CA GLN A 236 2.14 -10.98 0.95
C GLN A 236 2.08 -10.96 -0.58
N LEU A 237 3.07 -10.35 -1.24
CA LEU A 237 3.10 -10.16 -2.68
C LEU A 237 3.60 -11.39 -3.44
N HIS A 238 4.69 -11.98 -2.94
CA HIS A 238 5.54 -12.95 -3.64
C HIS A 238 5.82 -14.22 -2.82
N GLY A 239 5.30 -14.30 -1.60
CA GLY A 239 5.52 -15.43 -0.69
C GLY A 239 4.87 -16.73 -1.17
N ASP A 240 5.17 -17.79 -0.43
CA ASP A 240 4.74 -19.13 -0.78
C ASP A 240 3.23 -19.37 -0.61
N THR A 241 2.72 -20.44 -1.23
CA THR A 241 1.29 -20.78 -1.21
C THR A 241 0.75 -21.16 0.17
N ARG A 242 1.62 -21.50 1.13
CA ARG A 242 1.27 -21.85 2.50
C ARG A 242 1.54 -20.71 3.49
N CYS A 243 1.96 -19.54 3.00
CA CYS A 243 2.20 -18.35 3.80
C CYS A 243 3.15 -18.57 5.00
N LYS A 244 4.12 -19.49 4.87
CA LYS A 244 5.05 -19.80 5.97
C LYS A 244 5.96 -18.62 6.28
N GLY A 245 6.51 -18.00 5.24
CA GLY A 245 7.34 -16.81 5.38
C GLY A 245 6.58 -15.66 6.05
N LEU A 246 5.33 -15.42 5.62
CA LEU A 246 4.46 -14.41 6.24
C LEU A 246 4.23 -14.68 7.73
N ALA A 247 3.85 -15.91 8.09
CA ALA A 247 3.62 -16.27 9.49
C ALA A 247 4.89 -16.11 10.33
N SER A 248 6.06 -16.53 9.80
CA SER A 248 7.35 -16.32 10.45
C SER A 248 7.66 -14.84 10.69
N HIS A 249 7.40 -13.97 9.72
CA HIS A 249 7.63 -12.53 9.88
C HIS A 249 6.68 -11.86 10.85
N LEU A 250 5.40 -12.21 10.84
CA LEU A 250 4.44 -11.68 11.82
C LEU A 250 4.80 -12.12 13.25
N ASN A 251 5.17 -13.38 13.42
CA ASN A 251 5.64 -13.89 14.72
C ASN A 251 6.95 -13.22 15.14
N GLY A 252 7.91 -13.07 14.22
CA GLY A 252 9.18 -12.38 14.47
C GLY A 252 8.96 -10.92 14.87
N ALA A 253 8.12 -10.19 14.14
CA ALA A 253 7.76 -8.81 14.45
C ALA A 253 7.11 -8.68 15.84
N ALA A 254 6.23 -9.63 16.21
CA ALA A 254 5.62 -9.64 17.54
C ALA A 254 6.66 -9.82 18.66
N LEU A 255 7.64 -10.70 18.46
CA LEU A 255 8.76 -10.89 19.40
C LEU A 255 9.64 -9.64 19.47
N ILE A 256 9.97 -9.04 18.32
CA ILE A 256 10.77 -7.82 18.26
C ILE A 256 10.08 -6.69 19.01
N PHE A 257 8.78 -6.49 18.81
CA PHE A 257 8.04 -5.46 19.54
C PHE A 257 7.94 -5.75 21.03
N LYS A 258 7.81 -7.02 21.42
CA LYS A 258 7.77 -7.43 22.82
C LYS A 258 9.10 -7.23 23.54
N HIS A 259 10.23 -7.44 22.87
CA HIS A 259 11.54 -7.49 23.53
C HIS A 259 12.42 -6.25 23.26
N HIS A 260 12.32 -5.64 22.08
CA HIS A 260 13.20 -4.51 21.70
C HIS A 260 12.49 -3.15 21.62
N TYR A 261 11.16 -3.12 21.67
CA TYR A 261 10.37 -1.88 21.61
C TYR A 261 9.52 -1.65 22.87
N ALA A 262 9.53 -2.56 23.84
CA ALA A 262 8.55 -2.55 24.93
C ALA A 262 8.62 -1.27 25.79
N ASP A 263 9.83 -0.88 26.21
CA ASP A 263 10.07 0.33 26.99
C ASP A 263 9.71 1.62 26.21
N ILE A 264 9.89 1.58 24.88
CA ILE A 264 9.61 2.69 23.98
C ILE A 264 8.10 2.85 23.78
N LEU A 265 7.40 1.74 23.54
CA LEU A 265 5.96 1.70 23.35
C LEU A 265 5.19 2.06 24.61
N GLN A 266 5.70 1.68 25.80
CA GLN A 266 5.11 2.09 27.08
C GLN A 266 5.17 3.61 27.28
N ARG A 267 6.19 4.28 26.72
CA ARG A 267 6.38 5.74 26.79
C ARG A 267 5.71 6.53 25.65
N ALA A 268 4.97 5.86 24.76
CA ALA A 268 4.40 6.47 23.55
C ALA A 268 3.39 7.62 23.79
N ARG A 269 2.98 7.90 25.03
CA ARG A 269 2.10 9.03 25.39
C ARG A 269 2.81 10.37 25.50
N ASP A 270 4.11 10.38 25.70
CA ASP A 270 4.82 11.63 25.92
C ASP A 270 5.03 12.35 24.58
N THR A 271 4.04 13.17 24.20
CA THR A 271 4.10 13.98 22.98
C THR A 271 5.09 15.13 23.09
N SER A 272 5.58 15.45 24.29
CA SER A 272 6.53 16.56 24.50
C SER A 272 7.89 16.30 23.85
N GLN A 273 8.20 15.04 23.53
CA GLN A 273 9.45 14.58 22.91
C GLN A 273 9.22 13.94 21.52
N SER A 274 8.10 14.26 20.86
CA SER A 274 7.78 13.67 19.55
C SER A 274 8.74 14.14 18.45
N VAL A 275 9.38 13.18 17.78
CA VAL A 275 10.24 13.42 16.62
C VAL A 275 9.65 12.79 15.36
N PRO A 276 9.74 13.44 14.18
CA PRO A 276 9.25 12.86 12.93
C PRO A 276 10.04 11.60 12.52
N LEU A 277 11.36 11.64 12.69
CA LEU A 277 12.30 10.56 12.40
C LEU A 277 13.32 10.44 13.53
N MET A 278 13.84 9.24 13.81
CA MET A 278 14.80 9.03 14.90
C MET A 278 16.13 9.76 14.69
N ARG A 279 16.56 9.96 13.44
CA ARG A 279 17.82 10.67 13.13
C ARG A 279 17.80 12.15 13.52
N THR A 280 16.64 12.70 13.85
CA THR A 280 16.53 14.08 14.37
C THR A 280 16.66 14.14 15.89
N ALA A 281 16.92 13.01 16.58
CA ALA A 281 17.15 12.97 18.02
C ALA A 281 18.62 13.29 18.38
N GLN A 282 18.83 14.01 19.49
CA GLN A 282 20.17 14.38 19.96
C GLN A 282 20.93 13.17 20.52
N PRO A 283 22.25 13.04 20.27
CA PRO A 283 23.07 11.95 20.83
C PRO A 283 22.96 11.89 22.36
N GLY A 284 22.71 10.70 22.91
CA GLY A 284 22.51 10.49 24.36
C GLY A 284 21.08 10.68 24.86
N SER A 285 20.14 11.05 24.00
CA SER A 285 18.71 11.06 24.34
C SER A 285 18.16 9.63 24.47
N PRO A 286 17.14 9.38 25.31
CA PRO A 286 16.47 8.10 25.35
C PRO A 286 15.96 7.70 23.95
N ARG A 287 15.87 6.40 23.66
CA ARG A 287 15.17 5.96 22.44
C ARG A 287 13.70 6.39 22.54
N HIS A 288 13.23 7.16 21.57
CA HIS A 288 11.83 7.58 21.46
C HIS A 288 11.16 6.92 20.26
N LEU A 289 9.84 6.73 20.37
CA LEU A 289 9.04 6.28 19.24
C LEU A 289 8.89 7.44 18.25
N SER A 290 9.48 7.34 17.06
CA SER A 290 9.24 8.36 16.03
C SER A 290 7.81 8.25 15.47
N GLN A 291 7.29 9.35 14.92
CA GLN A 291 5.99 9.34 14.24
C GLN A 291 5.98 8.43 13.01
N PHE A 292 7.12 8.31 12.33
CA PHE A 292 7.27 7.40 11.20
C PHE A 292 7.19 5.94 11.65
N CYS A 293 7.94 5.58 12.69
CA CYS A 293 7.90 4.26 13.30
C CYS A 293 6.48 3.91 13.77
N ALA A 294 5.80 4.82 14.48
CA ALA A 294 4.41 4.64 14.88
C ALA A 294 3.48 4.36 13.68
N ARG A 295 3.63 5.13 12.58
CA ARG A 295 2.85 4.93 11.35
C ARG A 295 3.08 3.54 10.75
N LEU A 296 4.32 3.06 10.76
CA LEU A 296 4.68 1.75 10.25
C LEU A 296 4.17 0.61 11.14
N ILE A 297 4.22 0.78 12.46
CA ILE A 297 3.65 -0.19 13.41
C ILE A 297 2.14 -0.32 13.18
N THR A 298 1.40 0.79 13.04
CA THR A 298 -0.03 0.76 12.70
C THR A 298 -0.30 0.00 11.38
N ARG A 299 0.59 0.14 10.39
CA ARG A 299 0.50 -0.63 9.14
C ARG A 299 0.74 -2.12 9.36
N ILE A 300 1.71 -2.51 10.19
CA ILE A 300 1.94 -3.91 10.57
C ILE A 300 0.71 -4.47 11.29
N CYS A 301 0.07 -3.71 12.20
CA CYS A 301 -1.19 -4.13 12.83
C CYS A 301 -2.27 -4.46 11.80
N GLY A 302 -2.44 -3.62 10.77
CA GLY A 302 -3.40 -3.87 9.70
C GLY A 302 -3.10 -5.16 8.93
N MET A 303 -1.84 -5.40 8.60
CA MET A 303 -1.41 -6.62 7.92
C MET A 303 -1.58 -7.87 8.81
N ASP A 304 -1.25 -7.76 10.09
CA ASP A 304 -1.40 -8.81 11.10
C ASP A 304 -2.87 -9.16 11.37
N ALA A 305 -3.73 -8.15 11.53
CA ALA A 305 -5.18 -8.34 11.70
C ALA A 305 -5.82 -8.98 10.46
N THR A 306 -5.37 -8.61 9.27
CA THR A 306 -5.85 -9.24 8.03
C THR A 306 -5.45 -10.69 7.94
N ALA A 307 -4.20 -11.00 8.27
CA ALA A 307 -3.71 -12.36 8.25
C ALA A 307 -4.38 -13.21 9.36
N ALA A 308 -4.75 -12.60 10.50
CA ALA A 308 -5.52 -13.25 11.58
C ALA A 308 -6.92 -13.72 11.16
N SER A 309 -7.59 -13.05 10.20
CA SER A 309 -8.87 -13.53 9.63
C SER A 309 -8.71 -14.92 9.00
N PHE A 310 -7.54 -15.23 8.46
CA PHE A 310 -7.21 -16.52 7.85
C PHE A 310 -6.47 -17.48 8.80
N GLY A 311 -6.39 -17.16 10.10
CA GLY A 311 -5.71 -17.98 11.10
C GLY A 311 -4.19 -17.88 11.08
N LEU A 312 -3.64 -16.86 10.39
CA LEU A 312 -2.20 -16.63 10.24
C LEU A 312 -1.85 -15.28 10.87
N GLY A 313 -1.58 -15.19 12.17
CA GLY A 313 -1.19 -13.92 12.81
C GLY A 313 -2.08 -13.52 13.98
N GLY A 314 -2.23 -12.22 14.20
CA GLY A 314 -2.87 -11.61 15.37
C GLY A 314 -1.89 -11.40 16.54
N GLN A 315 -0.66 -11.90 16.42
CA GLN A 315 0.33 -11.86 17.50
C GLN A 315 0.88 -10.45 17.71
N VAL A 316 1.13 -9.71 16.63
CA VAL A 316 1.62 -8.33 16.72
C VAL A 316 0.58 -7.47 17.42
N THR A 317 -0.67 -7.54 16.96
CA THR A 317 -1.78 -6.76 17.50
C THR A 317 -2.00 -7.09 18.98
N ARG A 318 -1.91 -8.36 19.36
CA ARG A 318 -2.01 -8.81 20.75
C ARG A 318 -0.88 -8.27 21.63
N VAL A 319 0.37 -8.32 21.15
CA VAL A 319 1.52 -7.76 21.88
C VAL A 319 1.34 -6.26 22.09
N LEU A 320 1.02 -5.52 21.03
CA LEU A 320 0.84 -4.06 21.11
C LEU A 320 -0.30 -3.67 22.05
N CYS A 321 -1.42 -4.38 22.01
CA CYS A 321 -2.52 -4.16 22.95
C CYS A 321 -2.12 -4.39 24.41
N ARG A 322 -1.14 -5.25 24.70
CA ARG A 322 -0.65 -5.48 26.07
C ARG A 322 0.43 -4.49 26.50
N THR A 323 1.21 -4.00 25.55
CA THR A 323 2.37 -3.12 25.82
C THR A 323 1.99 -1.64 25.86
N LEU A 324 1.04 -1.20 25.03
CA LEU A 324 0.62 0.20 24.97
C LEU A 324 -0.14 0.63 26.24
N PRO A 325 0.10 1.85 26.75
CA PRO A 325 -0.50 2.33 28.00
C PRO A 325 -2.03 2.48 27.91
N GLU A 326 -2.75 2.08 28.96
CA GLU A 326 -4.23 2.12 29.06
C GLU A 326 -4.78 3.53 29.11
N SER A 327 -5.77 3.87 28.26
CA SER A 327 -6.42 5.21 28.24
C SER A 327 -6.93 5.59 29.63
N ASP A 328 -6.68 6.81 30.09
CA ASP A 328 -7.06 7.27 31.45
C ASP A 328 -8.58 7.35 31.67
N ASP A 329 -9.34 7.14 30.59
CA ASP A 329 -10.80 7.15 30.53
C ASP A 329 -11.40 5.85 31.12
N LYS A 330 -11.34 5.74 32.46
CA LYS A 330 -11.86 4.62 33.28
C LYS A 330 -13.36 4.34 33.10
N ASN A 331 -14.12 5.25 32.47
CA ASN A 331 -15.56 5.11 32.22
C ASN A 331 -15.89 4.39 30.90
N SER A 332 -14.89 3.99 30.11
CA SER A 332 -15.13 3.33 28.83
C SER A 332 -15.10 1.80 28.91
N LEU A 333 -16.29 1.21 28.96
CA LEU A 333 -16.56 -0.21 28.72
C LEU A 333 -16.07 -0.65 27.31
N PRO A 334 -16.11 -1.95 26.96
CA PRO A 334 -14.97 -2.85 26.76
C PRO A 334 -14.17 -2.70 25.43
N THR A 335 -13.88 -1.47 24.97
CA THR A 335 -13.11 -1.18 23.74
C THR A 335 -11.65 -0.73 23.98
N GLY A 336 -11.08 -1.05 25.15
CA GLY A 336 -9.69 -0.70 25.51
C GLY A 336 -8.59 -1.02 24.47
N PRO A 337 -8.60 -2.19 23.80
CA PRO A 337 -7.68 -2.50 22.70
C PRO A 337 -7.81 -1.56 21.48
N ILE A 338 -9.05 -1.16 21.16
CA ILE A 338 -9.35 -0.28 20.03
C ILE A 338 -8.74 1.11 20.28
N LYS A 339 -9.04 1.68 21.44
CA LYS A 339 -8.55 3.01 21.84
C LYS A 339 -7.02 3.10 21.92
N ARG A 340 -6.34 2.02 22.35
CA ARG A 340 -4.87 1.97 22.43
C ARG A 340 -4.19 2.06 21.06
N LEU A 341 -4.75 1.43 20.04
CA LEU A 341 -4.18 1.49 18.69
C LEU A 341 -4.51 2.84 18.04
N SER A 342 -5.70 3.38 18.30
CA SER A 342 -6.10 4.71 17.81
C SER A 342 -5.25 5.85 18.35
N SER A 343 -4.75 5.76 19.58
CA SER A 343 -3.80 6.75 20.10
C SER A 343 -2.47 6.72 19.34
N LEU A 344 -1.98 5.54 18.97
CA LEU A 344 -0.77 5.38 18.15
C LEU A 344 -0.97 5.93 16.73
N HIS A 345 -2.13 5.70 16.13
CA HIS A 345 -2.49 6.28 14.84
C HIS A 345 -2.52 7.81 14.91
N ALA A 346 -3.22 8.37 15.90
CA ALA A 346 -3.31 9.81 16.13
C ALA A 346 -1.93 10.44 16.35
N TYR A 347 -1.06 9.78 17.14
CA TYR A 347 0.32 10.18 17.36
C TYR A 347 1.11 10.30 16.04
N SER A 348 0.90 9.36 15.12
CA SER A 348 1.55 9.36 13.80
C SER A 348 0.95 10.36 12.79
N GLY A 349 -0.15 11.02 13.14
CA GLY A 349 -0.94 11.90 12.27
C GLY A 349 -0.12 13.01 11.59
N PRO A 350 0.62 13.84 12.35
CA PRO A 350 1.37 14.99 11.83
C PRO A 350 2.61 14.66 10.98
N LEU A 351 2.96 13.38 10.85
CA LEU A 351 4.21 12.89 10.24
C LEU A 351 4.61 13.62 8.96
N TYR A 352 3.74 13.68 7.97
CA TYR A 352 4.12 14.18 6.65
C TYR A 352 4.36 15.69 6.65
N ARG A 353 3.58 16.48 7.40
CA ARG A 353 3.87 17.90 7.55
C ARG A 353 5.18 18.13 8.29
N LEU A 354 5.51 17.33 9.29
CA LEU A 354 6.75 17.49 10.04
C LEU A 354 8.00 17.05 9.27
N VAL A 355 7.88 16.00 8.45
CA VAL A 355 9.00 15.50 7.62
C VAL A 355 9.32 16.45 6.47
N TRP A 356 8.31 16.99 5.79
CA TRP A 356 8.53 17.89 4.65
C TRP A 356 8.51 19.38 5.01
N GLY A 357 8.09 19.76 6.21
CA GLY A 357 8.05 21.17 6.63
C GLY A 357 7.31 22.04 5.62
N ASP A 358 7.92 23.16 5.23
CA ASP A 358 7.36 24.09 4.26
C ASP A 358 7.35 23.58 2.82
N ASP A 359 8.12 22.51 2.51
CA ASP A 359 8.03 21.81 1.21
C ASP A 359 6.77 20.94 1.11
N TYR A 360 6.01 20.77 2.20
CA TYR A 360 4.75 20.03 2.21
C TYR A 360 3.60 20.89 1.64
N PRO A 361 3.02 20.55 0.48
CA PRO A 361 2.07 21.44 -0.19
C PRO A 361 0.80 21.68 0.63
N ALA A 362 0.30 22.91 0.62
CA ALA A 362 -0.96 23.27 1.29
C ALA A 362 -2.15 22.41 0.82
N VAL A 363 -2.20 22.06 -0.46
CA VAL A 363 -3.23 21.16 -1.01
C VAL A 363 -3.18 19.76 -0.37
N GLU A 364 -2.00 19.28 0.01
CA GLU A 364 -1.86 17.99 0.71
C GLU A 364 -2.25 18.09 2.18
N LEU A 365 -2.07 19.26 2.82
CA LEU A 365 -2.54 19.51 4.19
C LEU A 365 -4.06 19.51 4.29
N VAL A 366 -4.73 20.21 3.37
CA VAL A 366 -6.19 20.25 3.30
C VAL A 366 -6.72 18.85 3.00
N ASP A 367 -6.10 18.14 2.07
CA ASP A 367 -6.46 16.76 1.73
C ASP A 367 -6.35 15.79 2.93
N ASP A 368 -5.31 15.93 3.76
CA ASP A 368 -5.16 15.13 4.98
C ASP A 368 -6.25 15.45 6.01
N LEU A 369 -6.58 16.74 6.16
CA LEU A 369 -7.63 17.20 7.08
C LEU A 369 -9.00 16.66 6.66
N GLU A 370 -9.35 16.78 5.37
CA GLU A 370 -10.62 16.31 4.81
C GLU A 370 -10.79 14.79 4.95
N LYS A 371 -9.71 14.03 4.77
CA LYS A 371 -9.75 12.56 4.82
C LYS A 371 -9.59 11.98 6.21
N LYS A 372 -9.32 12.80 7.23
CA LYS A 372 -9.02 12.34 8.60
C LYS A 372 -10.02 11.31 9.11
N GLN A 373 -11.31 11.67 9.15
CA GLN A 373 -12.35 10.76 9.67
C GLN A 373 -12.53 9.49 8.83
N VAL A 374 -12.25 9.56 7.52
CA VAL A 374 -12.30 8.38 6.64
C VAL A 374 -11.16 7.42 6.99
N PHE A 375 -9.95 7.92 7.28
CA PHE A 375 -8.85 7.06 7.73
C PHE A 375 -9.04 6.55 9.16
N GLU A 376 -9.70 7.30 10.04
CA GLU A 376 -10.09 6.82 11.37
C GLU A 376 -11.10 5.65 11.26
N LEU A 377 -12.05 5.69 10.31
CA LEU A 377 -12.92 4.56 10.00
C LEU A 377 -12.13 3.33 9.49
N LEU A 378 -11.12 3.54 8.64
CA LEU A 378 -10.26 2.46 8.17
C LEU A 378 -9.56 1.78 9.36
N GLU A 379 -9.04 2.57 10.28
CA GLU A 379 -8.36 2.07 11.47
C GLU A 379 -9.31 1.30 12.38
N ALA A 380 -10.49 1.86 12.66
CA ALA A 380 -11.53 1.19 13.45
C ALA A 380 -11.95 -0.15 12.80
N SER A 381 -12.00 -0.21 11.46
CA SER A 381 -12.28 -1.44 10.72
C SER A 381 -11.17 -2.49 10.88
N VAL A 382 -9.90 -2.09 10.86
CA VAL A 382 -8.76 -2.98 11.13
C VAL A 382 -8.83 -3.56 12.54
N GLN A 383 -9.20 -2.76 13.52
CA GLN A 383 -9.29 -3.22 14.90
C GLN A 383 -10.51 -4.14 15.11
N LEU A 384 -11.65 -3.82 14.48
CA LEU A 384 -12.82 -4.70 14.45
C LEU A 384 -12.47 -6.07 13.83
N ARG A 385 -11.71 -6.09 12.73
CA ARG A 385 -11.21 -7.32 12.09
C ARG A 385 -10.40 -8.19 13.05
N TYR A 386 -9.53 -7.57 13.85
CA TYR A 386 -8.77 -8.28 14.88
C TYR A 386 -9.69 -8.85 15.96
N LEU A 387 -10.67 -8.08 16.46
CA LEU A 387 -11.61 -8.56 17.48
C LEU A 387 -12.46 -9.74 16.96
N ILE A 388 -12.94 -9.66 15.72
CA ILE A 388 -13.64 -10.77 15.06
C ILE A 388 -12.74 -12.01 15.00
N SER A 389 -11.46 -11.82 14.66
CA SER A 389 -10.48 -12.90 14.58
C SER A 389 -10.19 -13.55 15.94
N GLU A 390 -10.01 -12.74 16.99
CA GLU A 390 -9.82 -13.24 18.36
C GLU A 390 -11.06 -14.03 18.83
N MET A 391 -12.25 -13.46 18.66
CA MET A 391 -13.52 -14.14 18.98
C MET A 391 -13.62 -15.49 18.27
N THR A 392 -13.30 -15.54 16.98
CA THR A 392 -13.34 -16.77 16.18
C THR A 392 -12.34 -17.82 16.69
N SER A 393 -11.19 -17.40 17.24
CA SER A 393 -10.22 -18.33 17.82
C SER A 393 -10.72 -18.97 19.12
N LEU A 394 -11.53 -18.25 19.90
CA LEU A 394 -12.13 -18.71 21.15
C LEU A 394 -13.27 -19.70 20.94
N GLN A 395 -13.83 -19.82 19.73
CA GLN A 395 -14.90 -20.78 19.42
C GLN A 395 -14.53 -22.21 19.76
N ARG A 396 -13.24 -22.59 19.61
CA ARG A 396 -12.76 -23.95 19.93
C ARG A 396 -12.77 -24.24 21.43
N VAL A 397 -12.64 -23.22 22.26
CA VAL A 397 -12.56 -23.32 23.73
C VAL A 397 -13.95 -23.12 24.35
N GLY A 398 -14.77 -22.26 23.76
CA GLY A 398 -16.10 -21.93 24.25
C GLY A 398 -16.11 -21.20 25.61
N GLY A 399 -17.26 -21.23 26.28
CA GLY A 399 -17.40 -20.71 27.64
C GLY A 399 -17.55 -19.19 27.75
N SER A 400 -17.34 -18.66 28.97
CA SER A 400 -17.55 -17.25 29.30
C SER A 400 -16.69 -16.28 28.48
N ALA A 401 -15.46 -16.69 28.14
CA ALA A 401 -14.54 -15.89 27.32
C ALA A 401 -15.08 -15.64 25.90
N LEU A 402 -15.75 -16.64 25.30
CA LEU A 402 -16.40 -16.48 23.99
C LEU A 402 -17.58 -15.50 24.10
N VAL A 403 -18.42 -15.63 25.12
CA VAL A 403 -19.56 -14.73 25.36
C VAL A 403 -19.10 -13.29 25.54
N GLU A 404 -18.03 -13.07 26.30
CA GLU A 404 -17.44 -11.74 26.50
C GLU A 404 -16.85 -11.18 25.19
N ALA A 405 -16.12 -11.99 24.42
CA ALA A 405 -15.58 -11.59 23.13
C ALA A 405 -16.68 -11.25 22.11
N THR A 406 -17.76 -12.03 22.07
CA THR A 406 -18.94 -11.75 21.24
C THR A 406 -19.56 -10.41 21.60
N SER A 407 -19.81 -10.18 22.89
CA SER A 407 -20.37 -8.90 23.38
C SER A 407 -19.48 -7.70 23.01
N LYS A 408 -18.14 -7.87 23.10
CA LYS A 408 -17.17 -6.85 22.68
C LYS A 408 -17.26 -6.53 21.18
N VAL A 409 -17.34 -7.56 20.34
CA VAL A 409 -17.47 -7.40 18.88
C VAL A 409 -18.78 -6.70 18.53
N GLU A 410 -19.91 -7.10 19.13
CA GLU A 410 -21.22 -6.46 18.89
C GLU A 410 -21.21 -4.99 19.28
N THR A 411 -20.66 -4.67 20.44
CA THR A 411 -20.51 -3.29 20.93
C THR A 411 -19.65 -2.48 19.97
N ALA A 412 -18.50 -3.03 19.54
CA ALA A 412 -17.61 -2.34 18.61
C ALA A 412 -18.29 -2.06 17.25
N VAL A 413 -19.07 -3.01 16.71
CA VAL A 413 -19.82 -2.78 15.45
C VAL A 413 -20.82 -1.63 15.60
N GLN A 414 -21.57 -1.60 16.71
CA GLN A 414 -22.54 -0.55 17.00
C GLN A 414 -21.85 0.81 17.14
N GLU A 415 -20.81 0.90 17.97
CA GLU A 415 -20.03 2.12 18.20
C GLU A 415 -19.43 2.68 16.91
N ILE A 416 -18.79 1.84 16.09
CA ILE A 416 -18.22 2.25 14.80
C ILE A 416 -19.33 2.73 13.86
N SER A 417 -20.47 2.02 13.80
CA SER A 417 -21.57 2.40 12.93
C SER A 417 -22.18 3.76 13.30
N GLU A 418 -22.27 4.08 14.60
CA GLU A 418 -22.81 5.36 15.05
C GLU A 418 -21.78 6.49 14.90
N THR A 419 -20.53 6.25 15.31
CA THR A 419 -19.44 7.24 15.24
C THR A 419 -19.21 7.72 13.81
N TYR A 420 -19.27 6.80 12.83
CA TYR A 420 -19.04 7.11 11.42
C TYR A 420 -20.32 7.14 10.58
N ARG A 421 -21.50 7.27 11.22
CA ARG A 421 -22.81 7.25 10.55
C ARG A 421 -22.90 8.23 9.38
N HIS A 422 -22.30 9.42 9.51
CA HIS A 422 -22.29 10.44 8.46
C HIS A 422 -21.49 10.01 7.22
N ILE A 423 -20.33 9.37 7.40
CA ILE A 423 -19.51 8.84 6.29
C ILE A 423 -20.24 7.69 5.60
N LEU A 424 -20.81 6.77 6.38
CA LEU A 424 -21.56 5.63 5.85
C LEU A 424 -22.81 6.07 5.09
N SER A 425 -23.55 7.06 5.62
CA SER A 425 -24.70 7.66 4.96
C SER A 425 -24.31 8.37 3.68
N PHE A 426 -23.24 9.18 3.71
CA PHE A 426 -22.71 9.86 2.53
C PHE A 426 -22.33 8.86 1.44
N ALA A 427 -21.62 7.79 1.80
CA ALA A 427 -21.22 6.73 0.87
C ALA A 427 -22.43 6.04 0.23
N SER A 428 -23.52 5.81 1.00
CA SER A 428 -24.76 5.23 0.47
C SER A 428 -25.49 6.14 -0.53
N GLY A 429 -25.29 7.46 -0.45
CA GLY A 429 -25.83 8.44 -1.39
C GLY A 429 -24.97 8.64 -2.64
N LEU A 430 -23.74 8.11 -2.69
CA LEU A 430 -22.89 8.21 -3.88
C LEU A 430 -23.47 7.41 -5.04
N THR A 431 -23.37 7.99 -6.24
CA THR A 431 -23.80 7.34 -7.49
C THR A 431 -22.64 7.21 -8.45
N SER A 432 -22.84 6.43 -9.52
CA SER A 432 -21.86 6.35 -10.61
C SER A 432 -21.70 7.67 -11.37
N ALA A 433 -22.67 8.59 -11.28
CA ALA A 433 -22.58 9.93 -11.84
C ALA A 433 -21.76 10.90 -10.97
N THR A 434 -21.56 10.59 -9.69
CA THR A 434 -20.75 11.43 -8.80
C THR A 434 -19.30 11.48 -9.28
N ASP A 435 -18.85 12.71 -9.55
CA ASP A 435 -17.50 13.04 -10.00
C ASP A 435 -16.43 12.59 -8.98
N ASN A 436 -15.24 12.29 -9.51
CA ASN A 436 -14.07 11.83 -8.78
C ASN A 436 -13.00 12.92 -8.60
N SER A 437 -13.27 14.16 -9.04
CA SER A 437 -12.36 15.30 -8.91
C SER A 437 -12.01 15.60 -7.45
N HIS A 438 -12.95 15.45 -6.53
CA HIS A 438 -12.72 15.60 -5.11
C HIS A 438 -12.05 14.35 -4.52
N SER A 439 -10.85 14.50 -3.99
CA SER A 439 -9.97 13.41 -3.53
C SER A 439 -10.55 12.54 -2.39
N MET A 440 -11.49 13.07 -1.62
CA MET A 440 -12.24 12.34 -0.59
C MET A 440 -13.12 11.23 -1.19
N VAL A 441 -13.76 11.44 -2.34
CA VAL A 441 -14.68 10.47 -2.97
C VAL A 441 -14.01 9.13 -3.30
N PRO A 442 -12.85 9.06 -3.99
CA PRO A 442 -12.17 7.80 -4.22
C PRO A 442 -11.67 7.15 -2.92
N THR A 443 -11.34 7.94 -1.89
CA THR A 443 -10.97 7.40 -0.56
C THR A 443 -12.18 6.72 0.11
N ILE A 444 -13.38 7.31 0.04
CA ILE A 444 -14.62 6.71 0.56
C ILE A 444 -14.98 5.43 -0.19
N ARG A 445 -14.87 5.44 -1.52
CA ARG A 445 -15.08 4.27 -2.38
C ARG A 445 -14.11 3.12 -2.09
N TRP A 446 -13.01 3.38 -1.40
CA TRP A 446 -12.07 2.38 -0.93
C TRP A 446 -12.35 1.94 0.51
N VAL A 447 -12.43 2.88 1.46
CA VAL A 447 -12.47 2.56 2.89
C VAL A 447 -13.82 2.01 3.34
N VAL A 448 -14.94 2.55 2.83
CA VAL A 448 -16.27 2.10 3.28
C VAL A 448 -16.54 0.63 2.93
N PRO A 449 -16.15 0.11 1.74
CA PRO A 449 -16.19 -1.32 1.48
C PRO A 449 -15.40 -2.17 2.48
N ILE A 450 -14.27 -1.68 3.00
CA ILE A 450 -13.48 -2.41 4.00
C ILE A 450 -14.30 -2.60 5.29
N TYR A 451 -14.93 -1.54 5.81
CA TYR A 451 -15.82 -1.64 6.97
C TYR A 451 -16.93 -2.67 6.76
N TYR A 452 -17.64 -2.57 5.63
CA TYR A 452 -18.70 -3.53 5.31
C TYR A 452 -18.18 -4.95 5.13
N THR A 453 -16.92 -5.13 4.73
CA THR A 453 -16.30 -6.45 4.64
C THR A 453 -16.13 -7.08 6.02
N GLU A 454 -15.78 -6.31 7.05
CA GLU A 454 -15.71 -6.83 8.42
C GLU A 454 -17.08 -7.20 8.97
N VAL A 455 -18.11 -6.40 8.66
CA VAL A 455 -19.50 -6.75 8.99
C VAL A 455 -19.92 -8.03 8.27
N LEU A 456 -19.52 -8.20 7.00
CA LEU A 456 -19.80 -9.41 6.22
C LEU A 456 -19.09 -10.65 6.81
N ASP A 457 -17.83 -10.49 7.22
CA ASP A 457 -17.06 -11.55 7.89
C ASP A 457 -17.72 -11.96 9.22
N LEU A 458 -18.17 -10.97 10.02
CA LEU A 458 -18.93 -11.25 11.24
C LEU A 458 -20.24 -12.00 10.95
N ILE A 459 -21.00 -11.63 9.91
CA ILE A 459 -22.21 -12.36 9.49
C ILE A 459 -21.89 -13.81 9.15
N ARG A 460 -20.78 -14.06 8.44
CA ARG A 460 -20.34 -15.43 8.09
C ARG A 460 -20.09 -16.26 9.34
N ILE A 461 -19.31 -15.70 10.27
CA ILE A 461 -18.89 -16.37 11.50
C ILE A 461 -20.09 -16.55 12.45
N ALA A 462 -21.03 -15.60 12.48
CA ALA A 462 -22.23 -15.66 13.31
C ALA A 462 -23.09 -16.90 13.07
N ARG A 463 -23.02 -17.51 11.88
CA ARG A 463 -23.74 -18.75 11.54
C ARG A 463 -23.31 -19.93 12.39
N THR A 464 -22.09 -19.91 12.94
CA THR A 464 -21.49 -21.00 13.71
C THR A 464 -21.25 -20.66 15.18
N ILE A 465 -21.53 -19.43 15.61
CA ILE A 465 -21.34 -19.01 17.01
C ILE A 465 -22.55 -19.39 17.86
N HIS A 466 -22.27 -19.92 19.05
CA HIS A 466 -23.24 -20.15 20.11
C HIS A 466 -22.79 -19.49 21.43
N PRO A 467 -23.64 -18.68 22.10
CA PRO A 467 -24.99 -18.27 21.70
C PRO A 467 -24.98 -17.32 20.48
N PRO A 468 -26.08 -17.25 19.69
CA PRO A 468 -26.13 -16.40 18.51
C PRO A 468 -25.96 -14.92 18.87
N LEU A 469 -25.53 -14.13 17.88
CA LEU A 469 -25.45 -12.68 18.01
C LEU A 469 -26.82 -12.09 18.38
N LYS A 470 -26.83 -11.14 19.32
CA LYS A 470 -27.95 -10.25 19.63
C LYS A 470 -28.10 -9.17 18.56
N LEU A 471 -27.00 -8.80 17.90
CA LEU A 471 -26.99 -7.77 16.86
C LEU A 471 -27.60 -8.27 15.55
N ALA A 472 -28.68 -7.63 15.10
CA ALA A 472 -29.29 -7.92 13.81
C ALA A 472 -28.48 -7.30 12.65
N LEU A 473 -27.85 -8.15 11.84
CA LEU A 473 -27.03 -7.75 10.69
C LEU A 473 -27.69 -8.18 9.37
N SER A 474 -27.59 -7.34 8.33
CA SER A 474 -28.19 -7.60 7.01
C SER A 474 -27.13 -7.94 5.98
N ASN A 475 -27.12 -9.18 5.49
CA ASN A 475 -26.21 -9.63 4.43
C ASN A 475 -26.43 -8.83 3.12
N SER A 476 -27.69 -8.70 2.68
CA SER A 476 -28.04 -8.02 1.43
C SER A 476 -27.67 -6.53 1.42
N LYS A 477 -27.88 -5.82 2.54
CA LYS A 477 -27.47 -4.40 2.67
C LYS A 477 -25.96 -4.26 2.56
N THR A 478 -25.21 -5.13 3.22
CA THR A 478 -23.75 -5.13 3.23
C THR A 478 -23.16 -5.40 1.84
N ILE A 479 -23.62 -6.47 1.16
CA ILE A 479 -23.21 -6.79 -0.21
C ILE A 479 -23.53 -5.63 -1.16
N ARG A 480 -24.74 -5.08 -1.09
CA ARG A 480 -25.16 -3.96 -1.96
C ARG A 480 -24.27 -2.73 -1.80
N ASN A 481 -23.90 -2.38 -0.57
CA ASN A 481 -23.02 -1.23 -0.32
C ASN A 481 -21.61 -1.46 -0.87
N ILE A 482 -21.05 -2.67 -0.70
CA ILE A 482 -19.74 -3.02 -1.27
C ILE A 482 -19.80 -2.95 -2.81
N MET A 483 -20.79 -3.61 -3.42
CA MET A 483 -20.89 -3.70 -4.88
C MET A 483 -21.15 -2.34 -5.53
N ASN A 484 -22.04 -1.51 -4.96
CA ASN A 484 -22.30 -0.16 -5.49
C ASN A 484 -21.01 0.67 -5.53
N LEU A 485 -20.27 0.74 -4.42
CA LEU A 485 -19.02 1.50 -4.36
C LEU A 485 -17.93 0.89 -5.26
N ALA A 486 -17.89 -0.43 -5.40
CA ALA A 486 -16.97 -1.12 -6.30
C ALA A 486 -17.21 -0.80 -7.78
N PHE A 487 -18.46 -0.82 -8.24
CA PHE A 487 -18.82 -0.43 -9.60
C PHE A 487 -18.42 1.03 -9.89
N GLN A 488 -18.64 1.92 -8.93
CA GLN A 488 -18.23 3.31 -9.05
C GLN A 488 -16.71 3.48 -9.09
N ALA A 489 -15.99 2.79 -8.21
CA ALA A 489 -14.53 2.81 -8.18
C ALA A 489 -13.94 2.31 -9.52
N TYR A 490 -14.51 1.25 -10.09
CA TYR A 490 -14.10 0.71 -11.39
C TYR A 490 -14.38 1.69 -12.53
N LYS A 491 -15.56 2.31 -12.56
CA LYS A 491 -15.95 3.27 -13.60
C LYS A 491 -14.91 4.38 -13.77
N HIS A 492 -14.33 4.85 -12.67
CA HIS A 492 -13.42 6.00 -12.69
C HIS A 492 -11.94 5.65 -12.62
N GLY A 493 -11.57 4.50 -12.05
CA GLY A 493 -10.17 4.12 -11.83
C GLY A 493 -9.75 2.77 -12.42
N GLY A 494 -10.66 2.07 -13.11
CA GLY A 494 -10.40 0.79 -13.74
C GLY A 494 -9.86 -0.27 -12.77
N ASP A 495 -9.01 -1.17 -13.28
CA ASP A 495 -8.44 -2.26 -12.47
C ASP A 495 -7.51 -1.74 -11.35
N VAL A 496 -6.89 -0.56 -11.52
CA VAL A 496 -6.03 0.05 -10.49
C VAL A 496 -6.83 0.39 -9.22
N ALA A 497 -8.07 0.85 -9.38
CA ALA A 497 -8.95 1.08 -8.23
C ALA A 497 -9.36 -0.24 -7.55
N MET A 498 -9.46 -1.33 -8.31
CA MET A 498 -9.85 -2.64 -7.78
C MET A 498 -8.80 -3.21 -6.82
N VAL A 499 -7.52 -2.85 -6.97
CA VAL A 499 -6.41 -3.32 -6.10
C VAL A 499 -6.73 -3.09 -4.63
N ARG A 500 -7.35 -1.95 -4.33
CA ARG A 500 -7.65 -1.50 -2.96
C ARG A 500 -8.93 -2.09 -2.38
N ILE A 501 -9.83 -2.62 -3.23
CA ILE A 501 -11.09 -3.25 -2.81
C ILE A 501 -11.13 -4.75 -3.14
N ALA A 502 -9.99 -5.35 -3.43
CA ALA A 502 -9.91 -6.75 -3.80
C ALA A 502 -10.41 -7.67 -2.68
N ARG A 503 -10.10 -7.39 -1.40
CA ARG A 503 -10.64 -8.15 -0.25
C ARG A 503 -12.17 -8.02 -0.13
N PRO A 504 -12.76 -6.82 -0.17
CA PRO A 504 -14.21 -6.68 -0.27
C PRO A 504 -14.84 -7.51 -1.38
N LEU A 505 -14.28 -7.46 -2.60
CA LEU A 505 -14.80 -8.23 -3.73
C LEU A 505 -14.66 -9.73 -3.52
N PHE A 506 -13.54 -10.18 -2.97
CA PHE A 506 -13.33 -11.58 -2.64
C PHE A 506 -14.39 -12.10 -1.67
N MET A 507 -14.65 -11.36 -0.59
CA MET A 507 -15.66 -11.74 0.40
C MET A 507 -17.08 -11.73 -0.19
N VAL A 508 -17.41 -10.75 -1.03
CA VAL A 508 -18.71 -10.74 -1.72
C VAL A 508 -18.85 -11.93 -2.66
N ALA A 509 -17.82 -12.31 -3.41
CA ALA A 509 -17.89 -13.47 -4.32
C ALA A 509 -18.17 -14.79 -3.58
N LEU A 510 -17.80 -14.88 -2.30
CA LEU A 510 -18.10 -16.04 -1.45
C LEU A 510 -19.49 -15.99 -0.80
N GLU A 511 -20.16 -14.84 -0.81
CA GLU A 511 -21.40 -14.61 -0.07
C GLU A 511 -22.62 -14.29 -0.93
N THR A 512 -22.42 -13.78 -2.15
CA THR A 512 -23.52 -13.34 -3.02
C THR A 512 -24.05 -14.48 -3.86
N ASP A 513 -25.36 -14.71 -3.82
CA ASP A 513 -26.05 -15.69 -4.67
C ASP A 513 -26.35 -15.15 -6.08
N GLU A 514 -26.05 -13.88 -6.33
CA GLU A 514 -26.26 -13.24 -7.62
C GLU A 514 -25.14 -13.60 -8.61
N GLU A 515 -25.47 -14.38 -9.64
CA GLU A 515 -24.51 -14.84 -10.66
C GLU A 515 -23.81 -13.68 -11.40
N LEU A 516 -24.54 -12.57 -11.63
CA LEU A 516 -23.98 -11.37 -12.26
C LEU A 516 -22.88 -10.73 -11.41
N HIS A 517 -23.04 -10.71 -10.08
CA HIS A 517 -22.00 -10.22 -9.18
C HIS A 517 -20.77 -11.12 -9.23
N VAL A 518 -20.96 -12.44 -9.14
CA VAL A 518 -19.86 -13.41 -9.19
C VAL A 518 -19.09 -13.30 -10.50
N SER A 519 -19.79 -13.28 -11.63
CA SER A 519 -19.21 -13.13 -12.98
C SER A 519 -18.38 -11.84 -13.09
N TRP A 520 -18.95 -10.71 -12.66
CA TRP A 520 -18.26 -9.43 -12.69
C TRP A 520 -17.00 -9.43 -11.80
N ILE A 521 -17.10 -9.99 -10.58
CA ILE A 521 -15.95 -10.07 -9.67
C ILE A 521 -14.83 -10.93 -10.27
N LEU A 522 -15.15 -12.09 -10.86
CA LEU A 522 -14.16 -12.93 -11.53
C LEU A 522 -13.47 -12.19 -12.68
N GLU A 523 -14.20 -11.39 -13.46
CA GLU A 523 -13.61 -10.53 -14.48
C GLU A 523 -12.67 -9.48 -13.89
N ARG A 524 -13.02 -8.87 -12.75
CA ARG A 524 -12.12 -7.95 -12.03
C ARG A 524 -10.87 -8.65 -11.52
N PHE A 525 -10.97 -9.86 -10.99
CA PHE A 525 -9.78 -10.62 -10.56
C PHE A 525 -8.85 -11.01 -11.72
N ARG A 526 -9.39 -11.28 -12.92
CA ARG A 526 -8.57 -11.45 -14.13
C ARG A 526 -7.82 -10.17 -14.51
N GLY A 527 -8.46 -9.00 -14.36
CA GLY A 527 -7.81 -7.70 -14.52
C GLY A 527 -6.75 -7.44 -13.46
N LEU A 528 -7.03 -7.75 -12.19
CA LEU A 528 -6.13 -7.58 -11.06
C LEU A 528 -4.87 -8.44 -11.14
N ALA A 529 -4.96 -9.60 -11.79
CA ALA A 529 -3.83 -10.51 -11.96
C ALA A 529 -2.61 -9.85 -12.62
N GLN A 530 -2.78 -8.76 -13.38
CA GLN A 530 -1.66 -7.99 -13.94
C GLN A 530 -0.79 -7.28 -12.88
N PHE A 531 -1.31 -7.04 -11.67
CA PHE A 531 -0.63 -6.29 -10.63
C PHE A 531 0.15 -7.16 -9.63
N GLY A 532 -0.04 -8.47 -9.64
CA GLY A 532 0.76 -9.38 -8.81
C GLY A 532 0.22 -10.81 -8.75
N GLU A 533 1.12 -11.73 -8.40
CA GLU A 533 0.82 -13.16 -8.27
C GLU A 533 -0.31 -13.42 -7.27
N HIS A 534 -0.33 -12.69 -6.16
CA HIS A 534 -1.34 -12.81 -5.11
C HIS A 534 -2.77 -12.57 -5.61
N PHE A 535 -2.99 -11.66 -6.56
CA PHE A 535 -4.31 -11.46 -7.17
C PHE A 535 -4.68 -12.58 -8.14
N ALA A 536 -3.72 -13.08 -8.89
CA ALA A 536 -3.95 -14.18 -9.82
C ALA A 536 -4.31 -15.46 -9.07
N ARG A 537 -3.61 -15.78 -7.98
CA ARG A 537 -3.96 -16.89 -7.06
C ARG A 537 -5.36 -16.72 -6.45
N ALA A 538 -5.74 -15.49 -6.13
CA ALA A 538 -7.08 -15.16 -5.64
C ALA A 538 -8.17 -15.43 -6.67
N GLY A 539 -7.94 -14.99 -7.91
CA GLY A 539 -8.84 -15.27 -9.04
C GLY A 539 -8.98 -16.76 -9.28
N ASP A 540 -7.88 -17.53 -9.27
CA ASP A 540 -7.90 -18.97 -9.46
C ASP A 540 -8.72 -19.70 -8.39
N PHE A 541 -8.67 -19.23 -7.13
CA PHE A 541 -9.51 -19.78 -6.07
C PHE A 541 -10.99 -19.45 -6.27
N LEU A 542 -11.31 -18.19 -6.53
CA LEU A 542 -12.69 -17.77 -6.75
C LEU A 542 -13.31 -18.50 -7.94
N ASP A 543 -12.54 -18.74 -9.00
CA ASP A 543 -13.00 -19.48 -10.19
C ASP A 543 -13.27 -20.97 -9.91
N ARG A 544 -12.57 -21.57 -8.94
CA ARG A 544 -12.91 -22.92 -8.45
C ARG A 544 -14.17 -22.90 -7.58
N VAL A 545 -14.23 -21.95 -6.66
CA VAL A 545 -15.31 -21.85 -5.67
C VAL A 545 -16.63 -21.39 -6.31
N SER A 546 -16.60 -20.60 -7.37
CA SER A 546 -17.80 -20.15 -8.10
C SER A 546 -18.56 -21.29 -8.77
N ARG A 547 -17.94 -22.46 -8.93
CA ARG A 547 -18.58 -23.68 -9.47
C ARG A 547 -19.27 -24.50 -8.39
N MET A 548 -19.07 -24.17 -7.12
CA MET A 548 -19.73 -24.81 -5.99
C MET A 548 -21.17 -24.30 -5.87
N ARG A 549 -22.05 -25.11 -5.25
CA ARG A 549 -23.39 -24.64 -4.89
C ARG A 549 -23.29 -23.50 -3.87
N PRO A 550 -24.20 -22.50 -3.90
CA PRO A 550 -24.12 -21.33 -3.02
C PRO A 550 -24.04 -21.67 -1.52
N GLU A 551 -24.74 -22.71 -1.07
CA GLU A 551 -24.76 -23.14 0.34
C GLU A 551 -23.39 -23.65 0.79
N LEU A 552 -22.69 -24.39 -0.08
CA LEU A 552 -21.35 -24.91 0.22
C LEU A 552 -20.30 -23.81 0.19
N ARG A 553 -20.50 -22.78 -0.62
CA ARG A 553 -19.59 -21.64 -0.76
C ARG A 553 -19.66 -20.70 0.45
N THR A 554 -20.87 -20.42 0.93
CA THR A 554 -21.11 -19.59 2.12
C THR A 554 -20.64 -20.28 3.41
N SER A 555 -20.55 -21.62 3.41
CA SER A 555 -20.02 -22.41 4.53
C SER A 555 -18.51 -22.63 4.51
N ILE A 556 -17.76 -22.07 3.54
CA ILE A 556 -16.30 -22.20 3.50
C ILE A 556 -15.69 -21.51 4.72
N ASP A 557 -15.04 -22.30 5.57
CA ASP A 557 -14.16 -21.79 6.63
C ASP A 557 -12.83 -21.33 6.01
N LEU A 558 -12.64 -20.01 5.98
CA LEU A 558 -11.44 -19.38 5.43
C LEU A 558 -10.18 -19.67 6.26
N ARG A 559 -10.30 -20.03 7.54
CA ARG A 559 -9.12 -20.40 8.34
C ARG A 559 -8.61 -21.79 7.96
N THR A 560 -9.53 -22.74 7.80
CA THR A 560 -9.19 -24.11 7.41
C THR A 560 -8.83 -24.22 5.93
N ALA A 561 -9.52 -23.48 5.05
CA ALA A 561 -9.22 -23.47 3.62
C ALA A 561 -7.80 -22.97 3.34
N PHE A 562 -7.29 -22.04 4.15
CA PHE A 562 -5.94 -21.48 4.00
C PHE A 562 -4.87 -22.26 4.75
N SER A 563 -5.21 -23.01 5.82
CA SER A 563 -4.26 -23.91 6.48
C SER A 563 -3.98 -25.19 5.68
N ASN A 564 -4.98 -25.68 4.93
CA ASN A 564 -4.94 -27.01 4.31
C ASN A 564 -4.76 -26.99 2.79
N GLN A 565 -4.99 -25.87 2.11
CA GLN A 565 -4.83 -25.76 0.66
C GLN A 565 -3.75 -24.75 0.29
N ALA A 566 -3.07 -24.99 -0.82
CA ALA A 566 -2.06 -24.13 -1.45
C ALA A 566 -2.66 -22.81 -2.01
N THR A 567 -3.55 -22.17 -1.25
CA THR A 567 -4.31 -20.99 -1.66
C THR A 567 -3.77 -19.77 -0.93
N SER A 568 -2.55 -19.34 -1.27
CA SER A 568 -2.05 -18.05 -0.78
C SER A 568 -2.81 -16.94 -1.47
N ILE A 569 -3.83 -16.44 -0.79
CA ILE A 569 -4.47 -15.20 -1.15
C ILE A 569 -4.13 -14.21 -0.06
N CYS A 570 -2.92 -13.67 -0.14
CA CYS A 570 -2.64 -12.44 0.57
C CYS A 570 -3.32 -11.28 -0.15
N LEU A 571 -4.64 -11.19 -0.03
CA LEU A 571 -5.43 -9.96 -0.22
C LEU A 571 -5.11 -8.93 0.89
N CYS A 572 -3.89 -8.96 1.43
CA CYS A 572 -3.49 -8.37 2.70
C CYS A 572 -2.82 -7.00 2.54
N LEU A 573 -3.08 -6.31 1.45
CA LEU A 573 -2.52 -4.98 1.22
C LEU A 573 -3.54 -3.93 1.67
N MET A 574 -3.68 -3.90 3.01
CA MET A 574 -4.52 -3.07 3.89
C MET A 574 -5.89 -3.65 4.30
#